data_AF-A0A848TV39-F1
#
_entry.id   AF-A0A848TV39-F1
#
_cell.length_a   1.000
_cell.length_b   1.000
_cell.length_c   1.000
_cell.angle_alpha   90.00
_cell.angle_beta   90.00
_cell.angle_gamma   90.00
#
_symmetry.space_group_name_H-M   'P 1'
#
loop_
_entity.id
_entity.type
_entity.pdbx_description
1 polymer ?
#
loop_
_entity_poly.entity_id
_entity_poly.type
_entity_poly.pdbx_seq_one_letter_code
_entity_poly.pdbx_strand_id
1 'polypeptide(L)'
;KAYLAFAIENPNLWRALFEVEMSTDGDVPAWYLDELGRLFSIISSPIAELKPDASAAEVDLMTRTLFSSVHGIVLLGLERRISGVPRERMEDMIEYLLQSVTT
;
A
#
# COMPACT_ATOMS: atom_id res chain seq x y z
N LYS A 1 5.67 -7.29 -4.46
CA LYS A 1 6.51 -7.06 -5.67
C LYS A 1 5.77 -6.27 -6.76
N ALA A 2 4.56 -6.66 -7.18
CA ALA A 2 3.80 -5.96 -8.23
C ALA A 2 3.63 -4.43 -8.01
N TYR A 3 3.33 -3.98 -6.79
CA TYR A 3 3.19 -2.56 -6.47
C TYR A 3 4.48 -1.75 -6.72
N LEU A 4 5.64 -2.28 -6.28
CA LEU A 4 6.95 -1.66 -6.53
C LEU A 4 7.28 -1.61 -8.02
N ALA A 5 7.02 -2.70 -8.75
CA ALA A 5 7.22 -2.76 -10.20
C ALA A 5 6.39 -1.70 -10.92
N PHE A 6 5.11 -1.58 -10.58
CA PHE A 6 4.23 -0.56 -11.14
C PHE A 6 4.76 0.86 -10.89
N ALA A 7 5.21 1.16 -9.67
CA ALA A 7 5.78 2.47 -9.32
C ALA A 7 7.08 2.79 -10.08
N ILE A 8 7.92 1.78 -10.35
CA ILE A 8 9.16 1.93 -11.13
C ILE A 8 8.86 2.13 -12.63
N GLU A 9 7.95 1.32 -13.17
CA GLU A 9 7.65 1.27 -14.61
C GLU A 9 6.76 2.44 -15.04
N ASN A 10 5.93 2.97 -14.14
CA ASN A 10 4.92 3.98 -14.42
C ASN A 10 5.00 5.18 -13.46
N PRO A 11 6.15 5.86 -13.32
CA PRO A 11 6.38 6.83 -12.25
C PRO A 11 5.44 8.03 -12.27
N ASN A 12 5.04 8.51 -13.46
CA ASN A 12 4.12 9.64 -13.59
C ASN A 12 2.68 9.25 -13.21
N LEU A 13 2.23 8.07 -13.64
CA LEU A 13 0.91 7.56 -13.26
C LEU A 13 0.84 7.26 -11.77
N TRP A 14 1.89 6.65 -11.23
CA TRP A 14 1.99 6.36 -9.81
C TRP A 14 1.96 7.65 -8.98
N ARG A 15 2.75 8.68 -9.33
CA ARG A 15 2.73 9.98 -8.63
C ARG A 15 1.36 10.66 -8.71
N ALA A 16 0.71 10.64 -9.87
CA ALA A 16 -0.60 11.26 -10.03
C ALA A 16 -1.66 10.73 -9.05
N LEU A 17 -1.56 9.46 -8.64
CA LEU A 17 -2.48 8.88 -7.65
C LEU A 17 -2.32 9.47 -6.23
N PHE A 18 -1.17 10.08 -5.92
CA PHE A 18 -0.83 10.55 -4.57
C PHE A 18 -0.57 12.06 -4.50
N GLU A 19 -0.31 12.72 -5.63
CA GLU A 19 -0.15 14.18 -5.71
C GLU A 19 -1.49 14.91 -5.80
N VAL A 20 -2.55 14.24 -6.29
CA VAL A 20 -3.90 14.81 -6.30
C VAL A 20 -4.41 14.86 -4.88
N GLU A 21 -4.84 16.05 -4.45
CA GLU A 21 -5.45 16.26 -3.15
C GLU A 21 -6.84 15.59 -3.13
N MET A 22 -6.85 14.33 -2.67
CA MET A 22 -8.05 13.57 -2.39
C MET A 22 -8.19 13.49 -0.87
N SER A 23 -8.81 14.51 -0.27
CA SER A 23 -9.04 14.52 1.16
C SER A 23 -10.31 13.74 1.51
N THR A 24 -10.36 13.20 2.73
CA THR A 24 -11.58 12.61 3.31
C THR A 24 -12.69 13.64 3.51
N ASP A 25 -12.34 14.93 3.45
CA ASP A 25 -13.23 16.06 3.64
C ASP A 25 -13.78 16.60 2.32
N GLY A 26 -13.35 16.04 1.19
CA GLY A 26 -13.79 16.40 -0.16
C GLY A 26 -14.76 15.40 -0.78
N ASP A 27 -15.47 15.82 -1.83
CA ASP A 27 -16.37 14.97 -2.60
C ASP A 27 -15.58 14.01 -3.51
N VAL A 28 -15.22 12.84 -2.99
CA VAL A 28 -14.63 11.76 -3.79
C VAL A 28 -15.73 11.04 -4.58
N PRO A 29 -15.62 10.91 -5.92
CA PRO A 29 -16.63 10.21 -6.71
C PRO A 29 -16.81 8.76 -6.25
N ALA A 30 -18.07 8.30 -6.17
CA ALA A 30 -18.40 6.94 -5.71
C ALA A 30 -17.67 5.85 -6.50
N TRP A 31 -17.59 5.99 -7.83
CA TRP A 31 -16.88 5.03 -8.69
C TRP A 31 -15.39 4.88 -8.32
N TYR A 32 -14.77 5.96 -7.82
CA TYR A 32 -13.37 5.94 -7.42
C TYR A 32 -13.19 5.21 -6.08
N LEU A 33 -14.11 5.44 -5.14
CA LEU A 33 -14.15 4.72 -3.86
C LEU A 33 -14.35 3.21 -4.08
N ASP A 34 -15.24 2.84 -5.01
CA ASP A 34 -15.48 1.44 -5.35
C ASP A 34 -14.22 0.78 -5.93
N GLU A 35 -13.54 1.46 -6.86
CA GLU A 35 -12.30 0.93 -7.46
C GLU A 35 -11.16 0.84 -6.44
N LEU A 36 -11.03 1.84 -5.56
CA LEU A 36 -10.08 1.79 -4.44
C LEU A 36 -10.40 0.63 -3.49
N GLY A 37 -11.67 0.41 -3.17
CA GLY A 37 -12.13 -0.72 -2.36
C GLY A 37 -11.80 -2.07 -3.01
N ARG A 38 -11.95 -2.17 -4.33
CA ARG A 38 -11.57 -3.37 -5.11
C ARG A 38 -10.07 -3.63 -5.10
N LEU A 39 -9.23 -2.59 -5.09
CA LEU A 39 -7.78 -2.76 -4.93
C LEU A 39 -7.42 -3.17 -3.49
N PHE A 40 -8.07 -2.57 -2.50
CA PHE A 40 -7.83 -2.88 -1.09
C PHE A 40 -8.29 -4.29 -0.73
N SER A 41 -9.30 -4.84 -1.41
CA SER A 41 -9.73 -6.23 -1.18
C SER A 41 -8.65 -7.26 -1.49
N ILE A 42 -7.75 -6.97 -2.44
CA ILE A 42 -6.59 -7.83 -2.77
C ILE A 42 -5.67 -8.00 -1.55
N ILE A 43 -5.62 -7.00 -0.66
CA ILE A 43 -4.82 -7.02 0.56
C ILE A 43 -5.65 -7.55 1.74
N SER A 44 -6.91 -7.13 1.87
CA SER A 44 -7.73 -7.46 3.02
C SER A 44 -8.19 -8.92 3.04
N SER A 45 -8.43 -9.54 1.88
CA SER A 45 -8.81 -10.96 1.79
C SER A 45 -7.78 -11.90 2.43
N PRO A 46 -6.48 -11.87 2.07
CA PRO A 46 -5.50 -12.75 2.73
C PRO A 46 -5.30 -12.41 4.22
N ILE A 47 -5.48 -11.15 4.63
CA ILE A 47 -5.44 -10.79 6.07
C ILE A 47 -6.58 -11.47 6.82
N ALA A 48 -7.80 -11.44 6.28
CA ALA A 48 -8.97 -12.08 6.89
C ALA A 48 -8.80 -13.61 6.97
N GLU A 49 -8.18 -14.23 5.96
CA GLU A 49 -7.85 -15.66 5.99
C GLU A 49 -6.82 -16.00 7.07
N LEU A 50 -5.81 -15.15 7.27
CA LEU A 50 -4.76 -15.33 8.29
C LEU A 50 -5.24 -15.01 9.71
N LYS A 51 -6.28 -14.19 9.85
CA LYS A 51 -6.83 -13.72 11.14
C LYS A 51 -8.35 -13.95 11.18
N PRO A 52 -8.83 -15.22 11.20
CA PRO A 52 -10.25 -15.53 11.09
C PRO A 52 -11.10 -14.97 12.24
N ASP A 53 -10.48 -14.70 13.39
CA ASP A 53 -11.15 -14.14 14.57
C ASP A 53 -11.18 -12.59 14.58
N ALA A 54 -10.50 -11.93 13.63
CA ALA A 54 -10.49 -10.48 13.54
C ALA A 54 -11.81 -9.95 12.98
N SER A 55 -12.32 -8.87 13.57
CA SER A 55 -13.46 -8.14 13.05
C SER A 55 -13.13 -7.45 11.73
N ALA A 56 -14.16 -7.12 10.94
CA ALA A 56 -13.98 -6.39 9.68
C ALA A 56 -13.25 -5.05 9.86
N ALA A 57 -13.47 -4.36 11.00
CA ALA A 57 -12.79 -3.11 11.32
C ALA A 57 -11.29 -3.32 11.61
N GLU A 58 -10.94 -4.40 12.30
CA GLU A 58 -9.52 -4.76 12.54
C GLU A 58 -8.82 -5.12 11.22
N VAL A 59 -9.51 -5.87 10.33
CA VAL A 59 -8.98 -6.21 9.00
C VAL A 59 -8.76 -4.95 8.15
N ASP A 60 -9.69 -3.99 8.15
CA ASP A 60 -9.51 -2.71 7.44
C ASP A 60 -8.31 -1.92 7.98
N LEU A 61 -8.18 -1.82 9.31
CA LEU A 61 -7.04 -1.15 9.93
C LEU A 61 -5.72 -1.82 9.55
N MET A 62 -5.62 -3.15 9.67
CA MET A 62 -4.43 -3.90 9.26
C MET A 62 -4.10 -3.73 7.78
N THR A 63 -5.13 -3.72 6.92
CA THR A 63 -5.00 -3.47 5.48
C THR A 63 -4.36 -2.12 5.21
N ARG A 64 -4.87 -1.05 5.86
CA ARG A 64 -4.34 0.31 5.74
C ARG A 64 -2.93 0.43 6.28
N THR A 65 -2.63 -0.21 7.42
CA THR A 65 -1.27 -0.26 7.97
C THR A 65 -0.29 -0.89 6.98
N LEU A 66 -0.61 -2.08 6.47
CA LEU A 66 0.23 -2.81 5.52
C LEU A 66 0.47 -2.01 4.24
N PHE A 67 -0.60 -1.46 3.64
CA PHE A 67 -0.49 -0.62 2.46
C PHE A 67 0.41 0.59 2.73
N SER A 68 0.21 1.29 3.85
CA SER A 68 0.97 2.50 4.20
C SER A 68 2.44 2.20 4.44
N SER A 69 2.76 1.08 5.09
CA SER A 69 4.14 0.65 5.33
C SER A 69 4.88 0.32 4.02
N VAL A 70 4.23 -0.45 3.12
CA VAL A 70 4.81 -0.76 1.80
C VAL A 70 4.93 0.51 0.95
N HIS A 71 3.90 1.36 0.95
CA HIS A 71 3.91 2.64 0.25
C HIS A 71 5.08 3.52 0.70
N GLY A 72 5.32 3.63 2.01
CA GLY A 72 6.43 4.41 2.56
C GLY A 72 7.82 3.91 2.11
N ILE A 73 8.03 2.59 2.08
CA ILE A 73 9.28 2.00 1.57
C ILE A 73 9.50 2.41 0.10
N VAL A 74 8.46 2.26 -0.72
CA VAL A 74 8.51 2.59 -2.16
C VAL A 74 8.72 4.09 -2.38
N LEU A 75 7.94 4.94 -1.70
CA LEU A 75 8.00 6.39 -1.86
C LEU A 75 9.38 6.94 -1.51
N LEU A 76 9.87 6.65 -0.31
CA LEU A 76 11.15 7.18 0.16
C LEU A 76 12.33 6.60 -0.64
N GLY A 77 12.25 5.33 -1.03
CA GLY A 77 13.29 4.67 -1.83
C GLY A 77 13.36 5.22 -3.25
N LEU A 78 12.23 5.40 -3.93
CA LEU A 78 12.18 5.96 -5.29
C LEU A 78 12.55 7.44 -5.34
N GLU A 79 12.21 8.21 -4.30
CA GLU A 79 12.64 9.61 -4.16
C GLU A 79 14.10 9.77 -3.72
N ARG A 80 14.81 8.67 -3.44
CA ARG A 80 16.20 8.67 -2.96
C ARG A 80 16.38 9.54 -1.72
N ARG A 81 15.41 9.51 -0.80
CA ARG A 81 15.50 10.24 0.47
C ARG A 81 16.60 9.62 1.33
N ILE A 82 17.22 10.43 2.19
CA ILE A 82 18.31 10.00 3.08
C ILE A 82 17.90 8.88 4.05
N SER A 83 16.60 8.77 4.36
CA SER A 83 16.01 7.74 5.21
C SER A 83 15.41 6.57 4.41
N GLY A 84 15.47 6.63 3.08
CA GLY A 84 14.87 5.63 2.20
C GLY A 84 15.69 4.34 2.13
N VAL A 85 15.00 3.23 1.93
CA VAL A 85 15.64 1.94 1.61
C VAL A 85 16.30 2.04 0.23
N PRO A 86 17.57 1.60 0.05
CA PRO A 86 18.22 1.58 -1.25
C PRO A 86 17.41 0.77 -2.29
N ARG A 87 17.39 1.25 -3.54
CA ARG A 87 16.52 0.70 -4.60
C ARG A 87 16.69 -0.81 -4.77
N GLU A 88 17.93 -1.27 -4.79
CA GLU A 88 18.35 -2.65 -4.95
C GLU A 88 17.95 -3.56 -3.77
N ARG A 89 17.53 -2.98 -2.64
CA ARG A 89 17.09 -3.71 -1.43
C ARG A 89 15.59 -3.55 -1.14
N MET A 90 14.86 -2.75 -1.92
CA MET A 90 13.44 -2.49 -1.66
C MET A 90 12.59 -3.76 -1.69
N GLU A 91 12.84 -4.68 -2.63
CA GLU A 91 12.12 -5.95 -2.67
C GLU A 91 12.33 -6.77 -1.39
N ASP A 92 13.59 -6.90 -0.97
CA ASP A 92 13.94 -7.63 0.25
C ASP A 92 13.26 -7.04 1.49
N MET A 93 13.18 -5.71 1.59
CA MET A 93 12.59 -5.04 2.76
C MET A 93 11.06 -5.10 2.75
N ILE A 94 10.44 -5.10 1.58
CA ILE A 94 9.00 -5.40 1.47
C ILE A 94 8.73 -6.83 1.91
N GLU A 95 9.54 -7.80 1.47
CA GLU A 95 9.39 -9.19 1.86
C GLU A 95 9.59 -9.41 3.38
N TYR A 96 10.64 -8.82 3.95
CA TYR A 96 10.89 -8.82 5.39
C TYR A 96 9.71 -8.25 6.18
N LEU A 97 9.18 -7.10 5.76
CA LEU A 97 8.02 -6.48 6.39
C LEU A 97 6.83 -7.43 6.39
N LEU A 98 6.49 -8.00 5.23
CA LEU A 98 5.35 -8.91 5.09
C LEU A 98 5.48 -10.15 5.98
N GLN A 99 6.68 -10.73 6.06
CA GLN A 99 6.95 -11.87 6.95
C GLN A 99 6.82 -11.49 8.43
N SER A 100 7.28 -10.30 8.81
CA SER A 100 7.25 -9.84 10.21
C SER A 100 5.84 -9.58 10.76
N VAL A 101 4.88 -9.26 9.90
CA VAL A 101 3.49 -8.96 10.31
C VAL A 101 2.54 -10.15 10.15
N THR A 102 2.96 -11.20 9.44
CA THR A 102 2.16 -12.42 9.22
C THR A 102 2.52 -13.55 10.17
N THR A 103 3.63 -13.44 10.89
CA THR A 103 4.07 -14.37 11.95
C THR A 103 3.49 -13.96 13.30
#